data_AF-A0A536EG72-F1
#
_entry.id   AF-A0A536EG72-F1
#
_cell.length_a   1.000
_cell.length_b   1.000
_cell.length_c   1.000
_cell.angle_alpha   90.00
_cell.angle_beta   90.00
_cell.angle_gamma   90.00
#
_symmetry.space_group_name_H-M   'P 1'
#
loop_
_entity.id
_entity.type
_entity.pdbx_description
1 polymer ?
#
loop_
_entity_poly.entity_id
_entity_poly.type
_entity_poly.pdbx_seq_one_letter_code
_entity_poly.pdbx_strand_id
1 'polypeptide(L)'
;MTPNCPYSRFDVNASNHTNAPSVQRTRRAVRYAAPAALPASPTCPLASIAFGPAGSFRAGGRCDRLGRTDVRTRPEPSLTYRLLHIADLHLDRAFAAAGCHAELARRRRTGLRDALRLAGETAQAERCSAVTIAGDLYEHERSGVDTARFLAATFAAWRPLRVFIAPGNHDALMPGSLYRRTDWPDNVHVFEEPALAPVELEDGIVLWGLAHREPSWLGNPLDCAPAPSGDVHLALFHGSELGSRPEGKSIHGPFRAEQLRERGFRSGLCGHYHRRRVDDATGLIYPGTPEPLTFDESGARGPVLVDVGGDGAIQVTPLALNRWNVVTASCDVSGCTSTTDVVDVTTRTCIAAASIGDPERTLIRLDVTGALDCSVGLDTITVEAESRDRSGAALVKVRDLTTHAADLVALADERSARGAFVRAATAALQAAADDAERALLDDALRYGLEALAGAEVGLR
;
A
#
# COMPACT_ATOMS: atom_id res chain seq x y z
N MET A 1 -23.74 15.05 50.14
CA MET A 1 -23.95 14.00 51.14
C MET A 1 -23.53 12.66 50.54
N THR A 2 -22.30 12.24 50.79
CA THR A 2 -21.82 10.85 50.71
C THR A 2 -22.20 10.12 52.01
N PRO A 3 -22.30 8.79 52.02
CA PRO A 3 -21.19 7.92 52.48
C PRO A 3 -21.21 6.52 51.79
N ASN A 4 -20.31 5.55 51.95
CA ASN A 4 -18.97 5.41 52.49
C ASN A 4 -18.36 4.12 51.90
N CYS A 5 -17.04 4.11 51.78
CA CYS A 5 -16.16 2.98 51.48
C CYS A 5 -15.97 2.07 52.73
N PRO A 6 -15.42 0.85 52.58
CA PRO A 6 -14.42 0.41 53.55
C PRO A 6 -13.14 -0.16 52.91
N TYR A 7 -12.03 0.22 53.56
CA TYR A 7 -10.65 -0.24 53.39
C TYR A 7 -10.36 -1.51 54.22
N SER A 8 -9.39 -2.32 53.77
CA SER A 8 -8.45 -3.09 54.62
C SER A 8 -7.15 -3.37 53.83
N ARG A 9 -6.14 -2.50 53.89
CA ARG A 9 -4.85 -2.64 54.62
C ARG A 9 -4.32 -4.07 54.86
N PHE A 10 -3.18 -4.37 54.23
CA PHE A 10 -2.05 -5.08 54.85
C PHE A 10 -0.75 -4.42 54.36
N ASP A 11 0.01 -3.87 55.31
CA ASP A 11 1.43 -3.52 55.20
C ASP A 11 2.17 -4.45 56.16
N VAL A 12 3.41 -4.85 55.83
CA VAL A 12 4.66 -4.67 56.63
C VAL A 12 5.85 -5.26 55.84
N ASN A 13 6.81 -4.38 55.48
CA ASN A 13 8.30 -4.44 55.52
C ASN A 13 9.08 -5.78 55.43
N ALA A 14 10.33 -5.86 54.95
CA ALA A 14 11.30 -4.92 54.39
C ALA A 14 12.54 -5.70 53.88
N SER A 15 13.35 -5.01 53.06
CA SER A 15 14.82 -5.08 52.94
C SER A 15 15.51 -6.40 52.50
N ASN A 16 16.16 -6.34 51.33
CA ASN A 16 17.63 -6.43 51.30
C ASN A 16 18.25 -5.92 49.99
N HIS A 17 19.36 -5.21 50.15
CA HIS A 17 20.28 -4.71 49.15
C HIS A 17 20.96 -5.83 48.34
N THR A 18 21.29 -5.59 47.06
CA THR A 18 22.68 -5.42 46.57
C THR A 18 22.78 -5.41 45.03
N ASN A 19 23.59 -4.45 44.55
CA ASN A 19 24.48 -4.46 43.38
C ASN A 19 23.95 -4.67 41.95
N ALA A 20 23.92 -3.54 41.23
CA ALA A 20 24.08 -3.47 39.78
C ALA A 20 25.50 -3.86 39.33
N PRO A 21 25.66 -4.25 38.05
CA PRO A 21 26.80 -3.81 37.27
C PRO A 21 26.37 -3.06 36.01
N SER A 22 26.95 -1.87 35.87
CA SER A 22 26.93 -1.02 34.68
C SER A 22 27.64 -1.71 33.51
N VAL A 23 26.92 -1.99 32.41
CA VAL A 23 27.53 -2.43 31.15
C VAL A 23 27.88 -1.20 30.31
N GLN A 24 29.17 -0.87 30.27
CA GLN A 24 29.74 0.09 29.34
C GLN A 24 29.61 -0.44 27.90
N ARG A 25 28.80 0.21 27.06
CA ARG A 25 28.80 -0.01 25.60
C ARG A 25 29.99 0.71 24.97
N THR A 26 31.04 -0.03 24.65
CA THR A 26 32.13 0.42 23.78
C THR A 26 31.64 0.48 22.33
N ARG A 27 31.61 1.69 21.76
CA ARG A 27 31.40 1.89 20.31
C ARG A 27 32.68 1.46 19.58
N ARG A 28 32.66 0.31 18.92
CA ARG A 28 33.71 -0.11 17.98
C ARG A 28 33.25 0.24 16.57
N ALA A 29 33.91 1.22 15.95
CA ALA A 29 33.73 1.57 14.55
C ALA A 29 34.28 0.43 13.67
N VAL A 30 33.43 -0.19 12.85
CA VAL A 30 33.84 -1.12 11.80
C VAL A 30 34.02 -0.33 10.52
N ARG A 31 35.26 -0.24 10.03
CA ARG A 31 35.58 0.28 8.70
C ARG A 31 35.32 -0.83 7.68
N TYR A 32 34.45 -0.58 6.71
CA TYR A 32 34.29 -1.45 5.55
C TYR A 32 35.44 -1.19 4.55
N ALA A 33 36.18 -2.24 4.22
CA ALA A 33 37.14 -2.26 3.13
C ALA A 33 36.41 -2.61 1.83
N ALA A 34 36.70 -1.88 0.74
CA ALA A 34 36.17 -2.14 -0.58
C ALA A 34 36.69 -3.49 -1.13
N PRO A 35 35.86 -4.30 -1.81
CA PRO A 35 36.33 -5.55 -2.40
C PRO A 35 37.11 -5.29 -3.69
N ALA A 36 38.20 -6.03 -3.83
CA ALA A 36 39.11 -6.04 -4.97
C ALA A 36 38.47 -6.70 -6.20
N ALA A 37 38.79 -6.16 -7.38
CA ALA A 37 38.45 -6.71 -8.68
C ALA A 37 39.27 -7.97 -9.00
N LEU A 38 38.61 -8.99 -9.55
CA LEU A 38 39.22 -10.18 -10.18
C LEU A 38 38.40 -10.60 -11.43
N PRO A 39 38.99 -11.39 -12.36
CA PRO A 39 39.09 -11.02 -13.76
C PRO A 39 38.03 -11.64 -14.69
N ALA A 40 37.90 -11.03 -15.87
CA ALA A 40 37.04 -11.46 -16.97
C ALA A 40 37.63 -12.63 -17.79
N SER A 41 36.75 -13.51 -18.29
CA SER A 41 36.71 -14.14 -19.64
C SER A 41 35.86 -15.44 -19.63
N PRO A 42 35.35 -15.97 -20.77
CA PRO A 42 34.89 -15.33 -22.01
C PRO A 42 33.52 -15.86 -22.56
N THR A 43 32.98 -15.12 -23.55
CA THR A 43 32.13 -15.52 -24.72
C THR A 43 30.67 -15.98 -24.57
N CYS A 44 29.74 -15.18 -25.10
CA CYS A 44 28.97 -15.49 -26.32
C CYS A 44 28.29 -14.21 -26.92
N PRO A 45 27.90 -14.21 -28.20
CA PRO A 45 27.99 -13.04 -29.08
C PRO A 45 26.73 -12.17 -29.10
N LEU A 46 26.92 -10.86 -29.31
CA LEU A 46 25.88 -9.96 -29.80
C LEU A 46 26.31 -9.32 -31.11
N ALA A 47 25.35 -9.27 -32.02
CA ALA A 47 25.45 -8.77 -33.37
C ALA A 47 25.79 -7.28 -33.41
N SER A 48 26.60 -6.97 -34.42
CA SER A 48 27.17 -5.70 -34.83
C SER A 48 26.16 -4.60 -35.18
N ILE A 49 26.42 -3.37 -34.75
CA ILE A 49 26.13 -2.16 -35.54
C ILE A 49 27.35 -1.23 -35.47
N ALA A 50 27.83 -0.84 -36.65
CA ALA A 50 29.12 -0.23 -36.91
C ALA A 50 29.18 1.28 -36.60
N PHE A 51 30.36 1.74 -36.17
CA PHE A 51 30.79 3.14 -36.25
C PHE A 51 31.81 3.30 -37.39
N GLY A 52 31.60 4.30 -38.26
CA GLY A 52 32.55 4.73 -39.29
C GLY A 52 33.61 5.70 -38.74
N PRO A 53 34.78 5.82 -39.39
CA PRO A 53 36.01 6.30 -38.75
C PRO A 53 36.25 7.81 -38.86
N ALA A 54 37.13 8.27 -37.98
CA ALA A 54 37.68 9.62 -37.89
C ALA A 54 38.56 9.99 -39.10
N GLY A 55 38.40 11.24 -39.57
CA GLY A 55 39.31 11.91 -40.50
C GLY A 55 39.89 13.18 -39.86
N SER A 56 41.21 13.22 -39.76
CA SER A 56 42.05 14.33 -39.32
C SER A 56 42.03 15.51 -40.29
N PHE A 57 41.98 16.76 -39.82
CA PHE A 57 42.58 17.90 -40.55
C PHE A 57 43.04 19.04 -39.62
N ARG A 58 44.20 19.60 -39.95
CA ARG A 58 44.92 20.67 -39.26
C ARG A 58 44.37 22.06 -39.58
N ALA A 59 44.60 22.95 -38.61
CA ALA A 59 44.50 24.40 -38.53
C ALA A 59 44.50 25.24 -39.83
N GLY A 60 43.59 26.21 -39.85
CA GLY A 60 43.72 27.45 -40.64
C GLY A 60 42.36 28.11 -40.88
N GLY A 61 42.18 29.36 -40.41
CA GLY A 61 41.13 30.25 -40.95
C GLY A 61 40.24 30.95 -39.93
N ARG A 62 40.61 32.21 -39.65
CA ARG A 62 39.78 33.41 -39.41
C ARG A 62 38.36 33.25 -38.84
N CYS A 63 38.22 33.91 -37.69
CA CYS A 63 36.99 34.33 -37.02
C CYS A 63 36.16 35.26 -37.92
N ASP A 64 34.91 34.87 -38.21
CA ASP A 64 33.84 35.78 -38.61
C ASP A 64 32.61 35.54 -37.73
N ARG A 65 32.14 36.63 -37.12
CA ARG A 65 30.95 36.69 -36.26
C ARG A 65 29.69 36.41 -37.09
N LEU A 66 28.92 35.41 -36.69
CA LEU A 66 27.50 35.31 -37.03
C LEU A 66 26.69 35.00 -35.77
N GLY A 67 25.51 35.63 -35.73
CA GLY A 67 24.77 35.98 -34.53
C GLY A 67 24.32 34.80 -33.67
N ARG A 68 24.44 35.00 -32.36
CA ARG A 68 23.65 34.29 -31.37
C ARG A 68 22.19 34.70 -31.57
N THR A 69 21.40 33.83 -32.19
CA THR A 69 19.95 33.81 -31.98
C THR A 69 19.73 33.44 -30.52
N ASP A 70 19.29 34.45 -29.77
CA ASP A 70 18.84 34.30 -28.39
C ASP A 70 17.59 33.42 -28.43
N VAL A 71 17.77 32.11 -28.21
CA VAL A 71 16.66 31.21 -27.92
C VAL A 71 16.12 31.69 -26.58
N ARG A 72 15.14 32.59 -26.63
CA ARG A 72 14.29 32.91 -25.49
C ARG A 72 13.66 31.61 -25.06
N THR A 73 14.26 30.97 -24.06
CA THR A 73 13.60 29.98 -23.23
C THR A 73 12.30 30.63 -22.78
N ARG A 74 11.18 30.06 -23.22
CA ARG A 74 9.86 30.41 -22.72
C ARG A 74 9.97 30.29 -21.19
N PRO A 75 9.64 31.33 -20.40
CA PRO A 75 9.66 31.17 -18.95
C PRO A 75 8.74 29.99 -18.63
N GLU A 76 9.27 29.01 -17.89
CA GLU A 76 8.45 27.96 -17.28
C GLU A 76 7.26 28.66 -16.62
N PRO A 77 6.02 28.20 -16.84
CA PRO A 77 4.86 28.84 -16.24
C PRO A 77 5.11 28.89 -14.74
N SER A 78 5.18 30.11 -14.19
CA SER A 78 5.36 30.30 -12.76
C SER A 78 4.19 29.61 -12.07
N LEU A 79 4.46 28.49 -11.41
CA LEU A 79 3.50 27.78 -10.58
C LEU A 79 2.86 28.77 -9.61
N THR A 80 1.53 28.87 -9.63
CA THR A 80 0.79 29.86 -8.83
C THR A 80 0.33 29.26 -7.51
N TYR A 81 0.04 27.96 -7.46
CA TYR A 81 -0.42 27.30 -6.24
C TYR A 81 -0.07 25.82 -6.22
N ARG A 82 0.41 25.32 -5.07
CA ARG A 82 0.81 23.92 -4.89
C ARG A 82 0.05 23.27 -3.76
N LEU A 83 -0.47 22.08 -4.01
CA LEU A 83 -1.20 21.25 -3.05
C LEU A 83 -0.45 19.93 -2.83
N LEU A 84 -0.51 19.40 -1.61
CA LEU A 84 -0.28 17.98 -1.37
C LEU A 84 -1.64 17.29 -1.22
N HIS A 85 -1.90 16.28 -2.04
CA HIS A 85 -3.16 15.53 -2.00
C HIS A 85 -2.95 14.11 -1.46
N ILE A 86 -3.75 13.76 -0.45
CA ILE A 86 -3.83 12.42 0.16
C ILE A 86 -5.28 11.96 0.27
N ALA A 87 -5.47 10.65 0.42
CA ALA A 87 -6.77 10.01 0.68
C ALA A 87 -6.54 8.66 1.36
N ASP A 88 -7.61 7.99 1.81
CA ASP A 88 -7.61 6.56 2.15
C ASP A 88 -6.52 6.17 3.16
N LEU A 89 -6.38 6.93 4.25
CA LEU A 89 -5.36 6.65 5.28
C LEU A 89 -5.77 5.50 6.21
N HIS A 90 -7.08 5.38 6.49
CA HIS A 90 -7.67 4.37 7.38
C HIS A 90 -6.98 4.26 8.74
N LEU A 91 -6.76 5.39 9.41
CA LEU A 91 -6.26 5.39 10.79
C LEU A 91 -7.06 4.43 11.68
N ASP A 92 -6.34 3.73 12.54
CA ASP A 92 -6.87 2.69 13.42
C ASP A 92 -7.44 1.46 12.71
N ARG A 93 -7.08 1.19 11.46
CA ARG A 93 -7.36 -0.11 10.81
C ARG A 93 -6.93 -1.31 11.66
N ALA A 94 -7.76 -2.35 11.66
CA ALA A 94 -7.52 -3.55 12.47
C ALA A 94 -6.34 -4.39 11.94
N PHE A 95 -6.19 -4.48 10.61
CA PHE A 95 -5.24 -5.35 9.90
C PHE A 95 -5.38 -6.85 10.14
N ALA A 96 -6.42 -7.30 10.86
CA ALA A 96 -6.64 -8.73 11.16
C ALA A 96 -6.79 -9.58 9.89
N ALA A 97 -7.50 -9.08 8.88
CA ALA A 97 -7.66 -9.77 7.59
C ALA A 97 -6.34 -9.93 6.81
N ALA A 98 -5.32 -9.13 7.12
CA ALA A 98 -3.98 -9.27 6.55
C ALA A 98 -3.07 -10.20 7.38
N GLY A 99 -3.61 -10.91 8.38
CA GLY A 99 -2.83 -11.75 9.29
C GLY A 99 -1.95 -10.98 10.28
N CYS A 100 -2.11 -9.65 10.37
CA CYS A 100 -1.38 -8.84 11.34
C CYS A 100 -2.12 -8.87 12.68
N HIS A 101 -1.48 -9.43 13.70
CA HIS A 101 -2.03 -9.51 15.04
C HIS A 101 -1.11 -8.83 16.08
N ALA A 102 -1.66 -8.58 17.27
CA ALA A 102 -0.95 -8.07 18.44
C ALA A 102 0.04 -6.92 18.12
N GLU A 103 1.34 -7.16 18.33
CA GLU A 103 2.39 -6.16 18.15
C GLU A 103 2.54 -5.70 16.71
N LEU A 104 2.44 -6.61 15.73
CA LEU A 104 2.53 -6.24 14.32
C LEU A 104 1.37 -5.31 13.94
N ALA A 105 0.14 -5.62 14.37
CA ALA A 105 -1.01 -4.75 14.12
C ALA A 105 -0.83 -3.36 14.75
N ARG A 106 -0.22 -3.28 15.95
CA ARG A 106 0.14 -1.99 16.58
C ARG A 106 1.15 -1.23 15.74
N ARG A 107 2.25 -1.87 15.33
CA ARG A 107 3.30 -1.26 14.48
C ARG A 107 2.72 -0.76 13.15
N ARG A 108 1.81 -1.53 12.53
CA ARG A 108 1.09 -1.13 11.31
C ARG A 108 0.25 0.13 11.52
N ARG A 109 -0.54 0.21 12.61
CA ARG A 109 -1.31 1.42 12.95
C ARG A 109 -0.43 2.63 13.24
N THR A 110 0.70 2.43 13.94
CA THR A 110 1.71 3.49 14.11
C THR A 110 2.25 3.95 12.76
N GLY A 111 2.50 3.02 11.82
CA GLY A 111 2.89 3.33 10.44
C GLY A 111 1.94 4.29 9.73
N LEU A 112 0.62 4.12 9.88
CA LEU A 112 -0.37 5.04 9.31
C LEU A 112 -0.27 6.45 9.93
N ARG A 113 -0.03 6.55 11.24
CA ARG A 113 0.18 7.84 11.91
C ARG A 113 1.48 8.51 11.47
N ASP A 114 2.54 7.73 11.28
CA ASP A 114 3.82 8.21 10.76
C ASP A 114 3.68 8.69 9.30
N ALA A 115 2.91 7.99 8.48
CA ALA A 115 2.63 8.40 7.10
C ALA A 115 1.90 9.74 7.04
N LEU A 116 0.94 9.99 7.93
CA LEU A 116 0.28 11.28 8.03
C LEU A 116 1.26 12.39 8.40
N ARG A 117 2.06 12.20 9.46
CA ARG A 117 3.09 13.17 9.86
C ARG A 117 4.05 13.49 8.72
N LEU A 118 4.56 12.45 8.05
CA LEU A 118 5.48 12.59 6.93
C LEU A 118 4.84 13.33 5.76
N ALA A 119 3.54 13.14 5.49
CA ALA A 119 2.84 13.91 4.47
C ALA A 119 2.89 15.42 4.77
N GLY A 120 2.58 15.83 6.00
CA GLY A 120 2.69 17.25 6.39
C GLY A 120 4.11 17.80 6.33
N GLU A 121 5.10 17.05 6.85
CA GLU A 121 6.52 17.41 6.74
C GLU A 121 6.95 17.59 5.28
N THR A 122 6.50 16.69 4.40
CA THR A 122 6.76 16.76 2.97
C THR A 122 6.07 17.96 2.33
N ALA A 123 4.82 18.25 2.68
CA ALA A 123 4.11 19.42 2.19
C ALA A 123 4.85 20.73 2.53
N GLN A 124 5.39 20.82 3.75
CA GLN A 124 6.20 21.96 4.18
C GLN A 124 7.52 22.05 3.39
N ALA A 125 8.23 20.93 3.22
CA ALA A 125 9.48 20.87 2.47
C ALA A 125 9.30 21.26 0.99
N GLU A 126 8.21 20.79 0.38
CA GLU A 126 7.83 21.06 -1.01
C GLU A 126 7.16 22.43 -1.22
N ARG A 127 7.03 23.22 -0.14
CA ARG A 127 6.40 24.55 -0.13
C ARG A 127 4.98 24.54 -0.69
N CYS A 128 4.21 23.52 -0.34
CA CYS A 128 2.78 23.49 -0.63
C CYS A 128 2.10 24.66 0.09
N SER A 129 1.00 25.17 -0.47
CA SER A 129 0.14 26.15 0.17
C SER A 129 -0.93 25.47 1.04
N ALA A 130 -1.35 24.26 0.66
CA ALA A 130 -2.32 23.48 1.43
C ALA A 130 -2.16 21.96 1.25
N VAL A 131 -2.77 21.22 2.18
CA VAL A 131 -2.96 19.76 2.11
C VAL A 131 -4.44 19.47 1.92
N THR A 132 -4.78 18.54 1.02
CA THR A 132 -6.14 18.07 0.80
C THR A 132 -6.26 16.59 1.16
N ILE A 133 -7.35 16.22 1.83
CA ILE A 133 -7.64 14.87 2.31
C ILE A 133 -9.01 14.43 1.78
N ALA A 134 -9.03 13.53 0.80
CA ALA A 134 -10.28 13.04 0.19
C ALA A 134 -10.83 11.78 0.88
N GLY A 135 -11.23 11.91 2.13
CA GLY A 135 -11.98 10.89 2.85
C GLY A 135 -11.18 9.69 3.31
N ASP A 136 -11.85 8.84 4.08
CA ASP A 136 -11.30 7.63 4.71
C ASP A 136 -9.99 7.91 5.46
N LEU A 137 -9.96 9.03 6.18
CA LEU A 137 -8.88 9.44 7.07
C LEU A 137 -8.75 8.48 8.25
N TYR A 138 -9.87 7.95 8.75
CA TYR A 138 -9.91 7.04 9.89
C TYR A 138 -11.04 6.00 9.77
N GLU A 139 -10.95 4.93 10.57
CA GLU A 139 -11.98 3.90 10.67
C GLU A 139 -12.96 4.26 11.80
N HIS A 140 -14.14 4.77 11.47
CA HIS A 140 -15.09 5.31 12.46
C HIS A 140 -15.39 4.36 13.62
N GLU A 141 -15.56 3.07 13.34
CA GLU A 141 -15.88 2.05 14.34
C GLU A 141 -14.79 1.83 15.39
N ARG A 142 -13.55 2.25 15.12
CA ARG A 142 -12.38 1.98 15.98
C ARG A 142 -11.72 3.24 16.52
N SER A 143 -11.93 4.38 15.88
CA SER A 143 -11.26 5.62 16.24
C SER A 143 -11.94 6.35 17.40
N GLY A 144 -11.12 6.82 18.33
CA GLY A 144 -11.59 7.44 19.58
C GLY A 144 -10.89 8.77 19.89
N VAL A 145 -10.95 9.16 21.16
CA VAL A 145 -10.38 10.44 21.66
C VAL A 145 -8.88 10.55 21.41
N ASP A 146 -8.13 9.45 21.47
CA ASP A 146 -6.70 9.45 21.15
C ASP A 146 -6.44 9.85 19.69
N THR A 147 -7.20 9.28 18.75
CA THR A 147 -7.12 9.59 17.33
C THR A 147 -7.52 11.05 17.06
N ALA A 148 -8.56 11.54 17.74
CA ALA A 148 -8.98 12.95 17.69
C ALA A 148 -7.83 13.90 18.08
N ARG A 149 -7.21 13.64 19.24
CA ARG A 149 -6.09 14.44 19.76
C ARG A 149 -4.88 14.37 18.86
N PHE A 150 -4.57 13.18 18.34
CA PHE A 150 -3.48 12.99 17.39
C PHE A 150 -3.70 13.80 16.11
N LEU A 151 -4.89 13.74 15.51
CA LEU A 151 -5.22 14.49 14.29
C LEU A 151 -5.12 16.00 14.54
N ALA A 152 -5.76 16.51 15.59
CA ALA A 152 -5.72 17.93 15.91
C ALA A 152 -4.29 18.44 16.17
N ALA A 153 -3.49 17.70 16.95
CA ALA A 153 -2.10 18.07 17.21
C ALA A 153 -1.23 18.00 15.95
N THR A 154 -1.44 17.00 15.09
CA THR A 154 -0.70 16.83 13.85
C THR A 154 -1.00 17.97 12.88
N PHE A 155 -2.26 18.30 12.65
CA PHE A 155 -2.64 19.38 11.74
C PHE A 155 -2.27 20.77 12.29
N ALA A 156 -2.30 20.99 13.61
CA ALA A 156 -1.82 22.22 14.21
C ALA A 156 -0.32 22.45 13.97
N ALA A 157 0.48 21.36 13.95
CA ALA A 157 1.91 21.43 13.67
C ALA A 157 2.25 21.76 12.21
N TRP A 158 1.27 21.67 11.30
CA TRP A 158 1.47 21.95 9.87
C TRP A 158 1.34 23.43 9.51
N ARG A 159 0.88 24.28 10.45
CA ARG A 159 0.77 25.73 10.23
C ARG A 159 2.07 26.31 9.64
N PRO A 160 1.98 27.23 8.66
CA PRO A 160 0.77 27.90 8.18
C PRO A 160 -0.03 27.13 7.10
N LEU A 161 0.30 25.87 6.80
CA LEU A 161 -0.45 25.09 5.80
C LEU A 161 -1.93 24.99 6.17
N ARG A 162 -2.79 25.27 5.19
CA ARG A 162 -4.23 24.98 5.29
C ARG A 162 -4.46 23.48 5.05
N VAL A 163 -5.42 22.90 5.74
CA VAL A 163 -5.81 21.49 5.59
C VAL A 163 -7.29 21.44 5.23
N PHE A 164 -7.61 20.78 4.13
CA PHE A 164 -8.98 20.62 3.67
C PHE A 164 -9.37 19.16 3.69
N ILE A 165 -10.49 18.83 4.32
CA ILE A 165 -10.92 17.45 4.53
C ILE A 165 -12.33 17.27 3.98
N ALA A 166 -12.48 16.35 3.03
CA ALA A 166 -13.75 15.84 2.56
C ALA A 166 -14.04 14.49 3.25
N PRO A 167 -15.02 14.37 4.15
CA PRO A 167 -15.42 13.10 4.77
C PRO A 167 -15.81 12.02 3.75
N GLY A 168 -15.30 10.79 3.92
CA GLY A 168 -15.54 9.62 3.07
C GLY A 168 -16.57 8.64 3.65
N ASN A 169 -16.61 7.39 3.16
CA ASN A 169 -17.58 6.41 3.65
C ASN A 169 -17.19 5.73 4.96
N HIS A 170 -15.90 5.48 5.23
CA HIS A 170 -15.45 4.89 6.50
C HIS A 170 -15.47 5.89 7.66
N ASP A 171 -15.45 7.18 7.36
CA ASP A 171 -15.41 8.27 8.33
C ASP A 171 -16.51 9.33 8.15
N ALA A 172 -17.63 8.97 7.51
CA ALA A 172 -18.73 9.87 7.19
C ALA A 172 -19.11 10.85 8.32
N LEU A 173 -19.52 12.06 7.96
CA LEU A 173 -19.91 13.15 8.85
C LEU A 173 -21.27 12.89 9.53
N MET A 174 -21.28 11.90 10.41
CA MET A 174 -22.43 11.49 11.20
C MET A 174 -22.43 12.13 12.60
N PRO A 175 -23.56 12.10 13.34
CA PRO A 175 -23.54 12.34 14.77
C PRO A 175 -22.51 11.45 15.46
N GLY A 176 -21.60 12.05 16.22
CA GLY A 176 -20.51 11.30 16.86
C GLY A 176 -19.36 10.92 15.93
N SER A 177 -19.26 11.43 14.70
CA SER A 177 -18.00 11.36 13.95
C SER A 177 -16.90 12.16 14.66
N LEU A 178 -15.63 11.83 14.43
CA LEU A 178 -14.53 12.66 14.96
C LEU A 178 -14.58 14.08 14.42
N TYR A 179 -15.10 14.26 13.20
CA TYR A 179 -15.28 15.59 12.61
C TYR A 179 -16.14 16.51 13.47
N ARG A 180 -17.20 16.00 14.11
CA ARG A 180 -18.08 16.79 15.00
C ARG A 180 -17.60 16.90 16.45
N ARG A 181 -16.72 16.00 16.90
CA ARG A 181 -16.28 15.90 18.30
C ARG A 181 -14.91 16.48 18.58
N THR A 182 -14.18 16.86 17.52
CA THR A 182 -12.81 17.35 17.63
C THR A 182 -12.83 18.87 17.52
N ASP A 183 -12.18 19.54 18.46
CA ASP A 183 -11.85 20.96 18.32
C ASP A 183 -10.71 21.08 17.31
N TRP A 184 -11.07 21.32 16.05
CA TRP A 184 -10.09 21.41 14.98
C TRP A 184 -9.28 22.71 15.07
N PRO A 185 -7.97 22.67 14.77
CA PRO A 185 -7.16 23.88 14.60
C PRO A 185 -7.74 24.81 13.52
N ASP A 186 -7.54 26.11 13.66
CA ASP A 186 -7.98 27.15 12.71
C ASP A 186 -7.52 26.96 11.26
N ASN A 187 -6.42 26.26 11.03
CA ASN A 187 -5.91 25.95 9.70
C ASN A 187 -6.60 24.73 9.06
N VAL A 188 -7.54 24.09 9.75
CA VAL A 188 -8.29 22.93 9.25
C VAL A 188 -9.70 23.36 8.85
N HIS A 189 -10.08 23.04 7.63
CA HIS A 189 -11.43 23.18 7.12
C HIS A 189 -11.97 21.79 6.79
N VAL A 190 -13.01 21.37 7.51
CA VAL A 190 -13.76 20.14 7.22
C VAL A 190 -15.00 20.55 6.45
N PHE A 191 -15.20 19.98 5.26
CA PHE A 191 -16.44 20.19 4.51
C PHE A 191 -17.61 19.52 5.24
N GLU A 192 -18.78 20.18 5.24
CA GLU A 192 -19.94 19.69 5.99
C GLU A 192 -21.16 19.34 5.12
N GLU A 193 -21.19 19.84 3.89
CA GLU A 193 -22.34 19.70 3.01
C GLU A 193 -22.28 18.43 2.15
N PRO A 194 -23.42 17.76 1.89
CA PRO A 194 -23.51 16.61 1.00
C PRO A 194 -23.58 17.03 -0.48
N ALA A 195 -23.05 18.22 -0.77
CA ALA A 195 -22.93 18.86 -2.07
C ALA A 195 -21.63 19.66 -2.06
N LEU A 196 -21.02 19.84 -3.23
CA LEU A 196 -19.78 20.60 -3.36
C LEU A 196 -19.98 22.06 -2.93
N ALA A 197 -19.27 22.47 -1.88
CA ALA A 197 -19.27 23.83 -1.36
C ALA A 197 -17.92 24.52 -1.67
N PRO A 198 -17.91 25.77 -2.15
CA PRO A 198 -16.69 26.46 -2.57
C PRO A 198 -15.93 27.07 -1.39
N VAL A 199 -14.60 27.01 -1.47
CA VAL A 199 -13.66 27.73 -0.62
C VAL A 199 -12.54 28.29 -1.50
N GLU A 200 -12.28 29.58 -1.38
CA GLU A 200 -11.19 30.24 -2.09
C GLU A 200 -9.82 29.81 -1.51
N LEU A 201 -8.95 29.34 -2.40
CA LEU A 201 -7.58 28.93 -2.06
C LEU A 201 -6.60 30.10 -2.21
N GLU A 202 -6.74 30.82 -3.31
CA GLU A 202 -5.98 31.97 -3.78
C GLU A 202 -6.84 32.71 -4.82
N ASP A 203 -6.51 33.95 -5.17
CA ASP A 203 -7.19 34.69 -6.23
C ASP A 203 -7.27 33.87 -7.53
N GLY A 204 -8.49 33.65 -8.02
CA GLY A 204 -8.75 32.84 -9.20
C GLY A 204 -8.59 31.32 -9.04
N ILE A 205 -8.44 30.78 -7.81
CA ILE A 205 -8.38 29.33 -7.55
C ILE A 205 -9.37 28.95 -6.44
N VAL A 206 -10.35 28.11 -6.79
CA VAL A 206 -11.44 27.71 -5.88
C VAL A 206 -11.45 26.20 -5.69
N LEU A 207 -11.42 25.76 -4.43
CA LEU A 207 -11.62 24.37 -4.05
C LEU A 207 -13.07 24.15 -3.66
N TRP A 208 -13.70 23.18 -4.29
CA TRP A 208 -15.05 22.75 -3.98
C TRP A 208 -14.99 21.44 -3.23
N GLY A 209 -15.55 21.35 -2.03
CA GLY A 209 -15.49 20.13 -1.23
C GLY A 209 -16.84 19.62 -0.79
N LEU A 210 -16.94 18.30 -0.63
CA LEU A 210 -18.17 17.59 -0.27
C LEU A 210 -17.91 16.63 0.90
N ALA A 211 -18.93 16.43 1.73
CA ALA A 211 -18.93 15.46 2.82
C ALA A 211 -19.98 14.37 2.63
N HIS A 212 -19.55 13.11 2.68
CA HIS A 212 -20.49 12.03 2.94
C HIS A 212 -21.11 12.21 4.33
N ARG A 213 -22.44 12.22 4.42
CA ARG A 213 -23.19 12.29 5.70
C ARG A 213 -23.65 10.93 6.22
N GLU A 214 -23.41 9.88 5.43
CA GLU A 214 -23.69 8.49 5.76
C GLU A 214 -22.68 7.57 5.06
N PRO A 215 -22.39 6.36 5.59
CA PRO A 215 -21.39 5.47 5.00
C PRO A 215 -21.77 4.99 3.60
N SER A 216 -23.04 4.67 3.38
CA SER A 216 -23.54 4.12 2.12
C SER A 216 -24.14 5.18 1.19
N TRP A 217 -23.59 6.40 1.20
CA TRP A 217 -24.12 7.50 0.37
C TRP A 217 -23.96 7.21 -1.13
N LEU A 218 -25.06 7.34 -1.89
CA LEU A 218 -25.14 7.04 -3.32
C LEU A 218 -25.44 8.27 -4.20
N GLY A 219 -25.31 9.49 -3.65
CA GLY A 219 -25.46 10.71 -4.45
C GLY A 219 -24.30 10.91 -5.43
N ASN A 220 -24.52 11.66 -6.50
CA ASN A 220 -23.44 12.02 -7.44
C ASN A 220 -22.69 13.25 -6.89
N PRO A 221 -21.39 13.15 -6.57
CA PRO A 221 -20.61 14.28 -6.06
C PRO A 221 -20.50 15.44 -7.06
N LEU A 222 -20.68 15.19 -8.36
CA LEU A 222 -20.59 16.16 -9.45
C LEU A 222 -21.98 16.61 -9.96
N ASP A 223 -22.99 16.58 -9.08
CA ASP A 223 -24.34 17.09 -9.37
C ASP A 223 -24.47 18.63 -9.23
N CYS A 224 -23.34 19.33 -9.37
CA CYS A 224 -23.30 20.78 -9.48
C CYS A 224 -22.23 21.19 -10.49
N ALA A 225 -22.22 22.47 -10.85
CA ALA A 225 -21.19 23.08 -11.67
C ALA A 225 -20.84 24.46 -11.10
N PRO A 226 -19.55 24.85 -11.03
CA PRO A 226 -19.18 26.25 -10.85
C PRO A 226 -19.84 27.12 -11.93
N ALA A 227 -20.10 28.39 -11.59
CA ALA A 227 -20.48 29.37 -12.59
C ALA A 227 -19.34 29.52 -13.61
N PRO A 228 -19.62 29.69 -14.91
CA PRO A 228 -18.58 29.95 -15.89
C PRO A 228 -17.79 31.21 -15.51
N SER A 229 -16.53 31.05 -15.13
CA SER A 229 -15.60 32.13 -14.81
C SER A 229 -14.23 31.88 -15.46
N GLY A 230 -13.29 32.80 -15.25
CA GLY A 230 -11.89 32.61 -15.63
C GLY A 230 -11.07 31.82 -14.59
N ASP A 231 -11.71 31.39 -13.50
CA ASP A 231 -11.03 30.79 -12.35
C ASP A 231 -10.74 29.30 -12.58
N VAL A 232 -9.81 28.78 -11.80
CA VAL A 232 -9.50 27.35 -11.73
C VAL A 232 -10.33 26.71 -10.63
N HIS A 233 -11.24 25.82 -11.00
CA HIS A 233 -12.07 25.07 -10.05
C HIS A 233 -11.54 23.65 -9.85
N LEU A 234 -11.25 23.30 -8.60
CA LEU A 234 -10.86 21.94 -8.19
C LEU A 234 -12.00 21.33 -7.38
N ALA A 235 -12.33 20.06 -7.60
CA ALA A 235 -13.30 19.32 -6.79
C ALA A 235 -12.57 18.37 -5.82
N LEU A 236 -12.95 18.35 -4.54
CA LEU A 236 -12.40 17.48 -3.49
C LEU A 236 -13.54 16.63 -2.90
N PHE A 237 -13.52 15.34 -3.15
CA PHE A 237 -14.57 14.44 -2.68
C PHE A 237 -14.09 12.99 -2.63
N HIS A 238 -14.85 12.15 -1.94
CA HIS A 238 -14.63 10.71 -1.89
C HIS A 238 -15.69 10.03 -2.76
N GLY A 239 -15.34 9.10 -3.65
CA GLY A 239 -16.34 8.57 -4.58
C GLY A 239 -15.89 7.46 -5.50
N SER A 240 -16.86 6.77 -6.11
CA SER A 240 -16.66 5.63 -7.00
C SER A 240 -16.72 6.07 -8.45
N GLU A 241 -15.57 6.17 -9.09
CA GLU A 241 -15.52 6.36 -10.54
C GLU A 241 -15.99 5.07 -11.23
N LEU A 242 -17.08 5.18 -12.00
CA LEU A 242 -17.80 4.03 -12.56
C LEU A 242 -17.14 3.40 -13.78
N GLY A 243 -16.34 4.15 -14.54
CA GLY A 243 -15.67 3.67 -15.75
C GLY A 243 -14.50 2.70 -15.50
N SER A 244 -13.96 2.67 -14.28
CA SER A 244 -12.78 1.87 -13.91
C SER A 244 -12.95 1.09 -12.59
N ARG A 245 -14.19 0.93 -12.13
CA ARG A 245 -14.49 0.34 -10.83
C ARG A 245 -13.79 -1.02 -10.68
N PRO A 246 -12.93 -1.21 -9.67
CA PRO A 246 -12.35 -2.51 -9.37
C PRO A 246 -13.46 -3.52 -9.04
N GLU A 247 -13.29 -4.77 -9.46
CA GLU A 247 -14.24 -5.83 -9.17
C GLU A 247 -14.45 -6.01 -7.66
N GLY A 248 -15.70 -6.25 -7.25
CA GLY A 248 -16.07 -6.46 -5.85
C GLY A 248 -16.01 -5.22 -4.93
N LYS A 249 -15.59 -4.05 -5.43
CA LYS A 249 -15.61 -2.80 -4.62
C LYS A 249 -17.02 -2.23 -4.49
N SER A 250 -17.36 -1.80 -3.27
CA SER A 250 -18.63 -1.12 -2.98
C SER A 250 -18.71 0.22 -3.71
N ILE A 251 -19.94 0.59 -4.07
CA ILE A 251 -20.22 1.86 -4.73
C ILE A 251 -20.65 2.88 -3.66
N HIS A 252 -19.93 3.99 -3.61
CA HIS A 252 -20.20 5.15 -2.79
C HIS A 252 -19.94 6.40 -3.62
N GLY A 253 -20.77 7.43 -3.53
CA GLY A 253 -20.59 8.67 -4.30
C GLY A 253 -20.36 8.42 -5.81
N PRO A 254 -21.22 7.67 -6.52
CA PRO A 254 -20.95 7.25 -7.89
C PRO A 254 -20.88 8.44 -8.87
N PHE A 255 -19.85 8.44 -9.71
CA PHE A 255 -19.67 9.45 -10.76
C PHE A 255 -18.93 8.87 -11.97
N ARG A 256 -18.93 9.62 -13.08
CA ARG A 256 -18.06 9.34 -14.22
C ARG A 256 -16.97 10.39 -14.34
N ALA A 257 -15.75 9.98 -14.63
CA ALA A 257 -14.61 10.90 -14.72
C ALA A 257 -14.82 12.03 -15.74
N GLU A 258 -15.51 11.74 -16.85
CA GLU A 258 -15.81 12.73 -17.90
C GLU A 258 -16.59 13.95 -17.37
N GLN A 259 -17.41 13.74 -16.33
CA GLN A 259 -18.22 14.80 -15.73
C GLN A 259 -17.38 15.92 -15.13
N LEU A 260 -16.14 15.67 -14.71
CA LEU A 260 -15.27 16.72 -14.14
C LEU A 260 -15.11 17.87 -15.13
N ARG A 261 -14.71 17.58 -16.37
CA ARG A 261 -14.54 18.59 -17.41
C ARG A 261 -15.87 19.16 -17.88
N GLU A 262 -16.87 18.31 -18.07
CA GLU A 262 -18.22 18.73 -18.52
C GLU A 262 -18.87 19.72 -17.55
N ARG A 263 -18.62 19.56 -16.25
CA ARG A 263 -19.12 20.44 -15.19
C ARG A 263 -18.24 21.67 -14.95
N GLY A 264 -17.13 21.82 -15.65
CA GLY A 264 -16.23 22.99 -15.52
C GLY A 264 -15.17 22.87 -14.43
N PHE A 265 -14.95 21.68 -13.85
CA PHE A 265 -13.83 21.44 -12.95
C PHE A 265 -12.56 21.15 -13.76
N ARG A 266 -11.46 21.77 -13.35
CA ARG A 266 -10.14 21.53 -13.94
C ARG A 266 -9.59 20.17 -13.53
N SER A 267 -9.84 19.75 -12.29
CA SER A 267 -9.42 18.46 -11.75
C SER A 267 -10.27 18.04 -10.57
N GLY A 268 -10.41 16.72 -10.38
CA GLY A 268 -11.00 16.09 -9.21
C GLY A 268 -9.93 15.44 -8.34
N LEU A 269 -9.76 15.94 -7.12
CA LEU A 269 -8.97 15.40 -6.02
C LEU A 269 -9.82 14.37 -5.28
N CYS A 270 -9.65 13.09 -5.62
CA CYS A 270 -10.56 12.01 -5.25
C CYS A 270 -9.92 11.00 -4.29
N GLY A 271 -10.73 10.37 -3.45
CA GLY A 271 -10.38 9.17 -2.65
C GLY A 271 -11.43 8.07 -2.81
N HIS A 272 -11.17 6.88 -2.25
CA HIS A 272 -11.94 5.61 -2.24
C HIS A 272 -11.15 4.47 -2.86
N TYR A 273 -10.47 4.75 -3.97
CA TYR A 273 -9.69 3.75 -4.69
C TYR A 273 -8.23 3.75 -4.23
N HIS A 274 -7.85 2.67 -3.56
CA HIS A 274 -6.53 2.51 -2.95
C HIS A 274 -5.37 2.45 -3.95
N ARG A 275 -5.65 2.27 -5.25
CA ARG A 275 -4.62 2.32 -6.29
C ARG A 275 -4.58 3.72 -6.87
N ARG A 276 -3.38 4.29 -6.90
CA ARG A 276 -3.11 5.56 -7.58
C ARG A 276 -3.61 5.51 -9.02
N ARG A 277 -4.32 6.56 -9.43
CA ARG A 277 -4.72 6.79 -10.82
C ARG A 277 -4.71 8.29 -11.08
N VAL A 278 -3.96 8.71 -12.10
CA VAL A 278 -3.98 10.07 -12.61
C VAL A 278 -4.39 9.98 -14.07
N ASP A 279 -5.41 10.73 -14.45
CA ASP A 279 -5.94 10.76 -15.80
C ASP A 279 -6.07 12.22 -16.23
N ASP A 280 -5.10 12.68 -17.02
CA ASP A 280 -4.99 14.07 -17.43
C ASP A 280 -6.16 14.52 -18.31
N ALA A 281 -6.71 13.59 -19.12
CA ALA A 281 -7.80 13.90 -20.04
C ALA A 281 -9.07 14.31 -19.29
N THR A 282 -9.43 13.54 -18.26
CA THR A 282 -10.59 13.83 -17.40
C THR A 282 -10.24 14.78 -16.25
N GLY A 283 -8.96 14.90 -15.90
CA GLY A 283 -8.50 15.63 -14.71
C GLY A 283 -8.70 14.85 -13.41
N LEU A 284 -8.95 13.54 -13.47
CA LEU A 284 -9.17 12.68 -12.32
C LEU A 284 -7.86 12.35 -11.61
N ILE A 285 -7.84 12.50 -10.28
CA ILE A 285 -6.69 12.19 -9.43
C ILE A 285 -7.17 11.34 -8.25
N TYR A 286 -6.74 10.09 -8.20
CA TYR A 286 -6.72 9.25 -7.00
C TYR A 286 -5.27 9.09 -6.54
N PRO A 287 -4.89 9.54 -5.33
CA PRO A 287 -3.54 9.34 -4.82
C PRO A 287 -3.30 7.88 -4.41
N GLY A 288 -4.37 7.17 -4.06
CA GLY A 288 -4.34 5.86 -3.42
C GLY A 288 -3.99 5.94 -1.93
N THR A 289 -3.86 4.78 -1.30
CA THR A 289 -3.49 4.69 0.12
C THR A 289 -2.01 5.11 0.31
N PRO A 290 -1.66 5.87 1.37
CA PRO A 290 -0.28 6.27 1.63
C PRO A 290 0.62 5.11 2.09
N GLU A 291 0.03 4.07 2.67
CA GLU A 291 0.68 2.84 3.12
C GLU A 291 -0.17 1.64 2.67
N PRO A 292 0.45 0.47 2.40
CA PRO A 292 -0.30 -0.69 1.92
C PRO A 292 -1.21 -1.25 3.02
N LEU A 293 -2.51 -1.35 2.77
CA LEU A 293 -3.50 -1.84 3.74
C LEU A 293 -3.75 -3.35 3.63
N THR A 294 -3.41 -3.94 2.49
CA THR A 294 -3.59 -5.36 2.13
C THR A 294 -2.38 -5.87 1.33
N PHE A 295 -2.31 -7.19 1.08
CA PHE A 295 -1.22 -7.78 0.27
C PHE A 295 -1.32 -7.46 -1.23
N ASP A 296 -2.50 -7.04 -1.72
CA ASP A 296 -2.72 -6.67 -3.13
C ASP A 296 -2.30 -5.22 -3.43
N GLU A 297 -1.73 -4.55 -2.43
CA GLU A 297 -1.32 -3.18 -2.47
C GLU A 297 0.21 -3.02 -2.59
N SER A 298 0.87 -3.80 -3.43
CA SER A 298 2.32 -3.69 -3.67
C SER A 298 2.72 -2.41 -4.40
N GLY A 299 4.01 -2.06 -4.30
CA GLY A 299 4.62 -0.96 -5.05
C GLY A 299 4.61 0.38 -4.30
N ALA A 300 5.12 1.41 -4.98
CA ALA A 300 5.28 2.75 -4.44
C ALA A 300 3.92 3.41 -4.13
N ARG A 301 3.81 4.00 -2.94
CA ARG A 301 2.61 4.63 -2.40
C ARG A 301 2.94 5.93 -1.69
N GLY A 302 1.94 6.78 -1.55
CA GLY A 302 2.11 8.09 -0.94
C GLY A 302 1.26 9.16 -1.61
N PRO A 303 1.36 10.40 -1.09
CA PRO A 303 0.68 11.56 -1.63
C PRO A 303 1.02 11.84 -3.09
N VAL A 304 0.24 12.72 -3.71
CA VAL A 304 0.59 13.37 -4.96
C VAL A 304 0.70 14.87 -4.75
N LEU A 305 1.72 15.49 -5.33
CA LEU A 305 1.78 16.94 -5.47
C LEU A 305 0.90 17.34 -6.64
N VAL A 306 0.11 18.39 -6.45
CA VAL A 306 -0.75 18.97 -7.49
C VAL A 306 -0.37 20.44 -7.63
N ASP A 307 0.19 20.75 -8.77
CA ASP A 307 0.68 22.06 -9.16
C ASP A 307 -0.33 22.73 -10.09
N VAL A 308 -0.84 23.89 -9.68
CA VAL A 308 -1.71 24.74 -10.49
C VAL A 308 -0.84 25.83 -11.11
N GLY A 309 -0.74 25.83 -12.43
CA GLY A 309 -0.05 26.86 -13.20
C GLY A 309 -0.91 28.12 -13.36
N GLY A 310 -0.28 29.25 -13.64
CA GLY A 310 -0.98 30.52 -13.87
C GLY A 310 -1.90 30.57 -15.10
N ASP A 311 -1.80 29.59 -15.99
CA ASP A 311 -2.72 29.35 -17.11
C ASP A 311 -3.83 28.33 -16.78
N GLY A 312 -3.91 27.91 -15.52
CA GLY A 312 -4.80 26.87 -15.03
C GLY A 312 -4.37 25.44 -15.38
N ALA A 313 -3.17 25.23 -15.94
CA ALA A 313 -2.64 23.88 -16.14
C ALA A 313 -2.48 23.15 -14.80
N ILE A 314 -2.78 21.85 -14.78
CA ILE A 314 -2.58 20.98 -13.63
C ILE A 314 -1.42 20.05 -13.94
N GLN A 315 -0.41 20.06 -13.09
CA GLN A 315 0.69 19.10 -13.12
C GLN A 315 0.63 18.24 -11.87
N VAL A 316 0.74 16.93 -12.03
CA VAL A 316 0.65 15.98 -10.91
C VAL A 316 1.97 15.24 -10.78
N THR A 317 2.60 15.34 -9.61
CA THR A 317 3.86 14.64 -9.31
C THR A 317 3.62 13.63 -8.20
N PRO A 318 3.59 12.32 -8.49
CA PRO A 318 3.39 11.31 -7.48
C PRO A 318 4.63 11.11 -6.58
N LEU A 319 4.42 10.99 -5.27
CA LEU A 319 5.50 10.75 -4.31
C LEU A 319 5.47 9.29 -3.80
N ALA A 320 6.64 8.70 -3.61
CA ALA A 320 6.82 7.36 -3.07
C ALA A 320 7.35 7.48 -1.63
N LEU A 321 6.45 7.56 -0.66
CA LEU A 321 6.76 7.85 0.75
C LEU A 321 6.39 6.72 1.71
N ASN A 322 5.77 5.64 1.23
CA ASN A 322 5.42 4.51 2.07
C ASN A 322 6.67 3.90 2.72
N ARG A 323 6.56 3.59 4.02
CA ARG A 323 7.62 2.95 4.79
C ARG A 323 7.41 1.46 4.93
N TRP A 324 6.17 0.99 4.78
CA TRP A 324 5.87 -0.42 4.74
C TRP A 324 5.79 -0.93 3.32
N ASN A 325 6.27 -2.15 3.12
CA ASN A 325 6.25 -2.84 1.85
C ASN A 325 5.39 -4.09 1.94
N VAL A 326 4.66 -4.38 0.87
CA VAL A 326 4.02 -5.68 0.67
C VAL A 326 4.55 -6.27 -0.63
N VAL A 327 4.97 -7.52 -0.59
CA VAL A 327 5.54 -8.24 -1.72
C VAL A 327 4.79 -9.55 -1.87
N THR A 328 4.34 -9.85 -3.08
CA THR A 328 3.93 -11.22 -3.43
C THR A 328 5.11 -11.88 -4.14
N ALA A 329 5.64 -12.94 -3.54
CA ALA A 329 6.71 -13.75 -4.09
C ALA A 329 6.17 -15.13 -4.42
N SER A 330 6.74 -15.79 -5.41
CA SER A 330 6.40 -17.18 -5.74
C SER A 330 7.66 -18.02 -5.84
N CYS A 331 7.58 -19.27 -5.38
CA CYS A 331 8.66 -20.23 -5.53
C CYS A 331 8.11 -21.60 -5.92
N ASP A 332 8.82 -22.23 -6.85
CA ASP A 332 8.59 -23.61 -7.27
C ASP A 332 9.36 -24.55 -6.33
N VAL A 333 8.64 -25.48 -5.69
CA VAL A 333 9.21 -26.51 -4.80
C VAL A 333 9.31 -27.89 -5.45
N SER A 334 9.11 -27.99 -6.77
CA SER A 334 9.28 -29.23 -7.52
C SER A 334 10.67 -29.81 -7.32
N GLY A 335 10.74 -31.11 -7.02
CA GLY A 335 12.00 -31.81 -6.76
C GLY A 335 12.53 -31.67 -5.33
N CYS A 336 11.83 -30.96 -4.43
CA CYS A 336 12.10 -31.05 -3.00
C CYS A 336 11.80 -32.49 -2.52
N THR A 337 12.74 -33.09 -1.80
CA THR A 337 12.65 -34.47 -1.33
C THR A 337 12.37 -34.58 0.17
N SER A 338 12.37 -33.45 0.87
CA SER A 338 12.13 -33.35 2.30
C SER A 338 11.49 -32.01 2.66
N THR A 339 10.85 -31.94 3.83
CA THR A 339 10.32 -30.67 4.38
C THR A 339 11.43 -29.64 4.60
N THR A 340 12.66 -30.07 4.90
CA THR A 340 13.82 -29.18 5.01
C THR A 340 14.15 -28.50 3.67
N ASP A 341 14.10 -29.25 2.56
CA ASP A 341 14.34 -28.70 1.22
C ASP A 341 13.32 -27.60 0.90
N VAL A 342 12.04 -27.87 1.22
CA VAL A 342 10.94 -26.90 1.05
C VAL A 342 11.23 -25.63 1.84
N VAL A 343 11.53 -25.76 3.14
CA VAL A 343 11.84 -24.61 4.02
C VAL A 343 13.03 -23.81 3.49
N ASP A 344 14.07 -24.46 2.98
CA ASP A 344 15.26 -23.78 2.47
C ASP A 344 14.97 -23.01 1.16
N VAL A 345 14.16 -23.57 0.26
CA VAL A 345 13.73 -22.91 -0.99
C VAL A 345 12.81 -21.72 -0.69
N THR A 346 11.81 -21.90 0.16
CA THR A 346 10.86 -20.84 0.55
C THR A 346 11.58 -19.72 1.29
N THR A 347 12.51 -20.06 2.19
CA THR A 347 13.30 -19.09 2.94
C THR A 347 14.19 -18.27 2.02
N ARG A 348 14.89 -18.90 1.07
CA ARG A 348 15.74 -18.20 0.10
C ARG A 348 14.92 -17.18 -0.71
N THR A 349 13.72 -17.58 -1.10
CA THR A 349 12.77 -16.70 -1.80
C THR A 349 12.34 -15.52 -0.92
N CYS A 350 12.02 -15.77 0.34
CA CYS A 350 11.65 -14.70 1.29
C CYS A 350 12.80 -13.74 1.59
N ILE A 351 14.05 -14.22 1.69
CA ILE A 351 15.23 -13.37 1.85
C ILE A 351 15.39 -12.43 0.64
N ALA A 352 15.25 -12.96 -0.57
CA ALA A 352 15.31 -12.16 -1.79
C ALA A 352 14.16 -11.12 -1.83
N ALA A 353 12.94 -11.52 -1.47
CA ALA A 353 11.79 -10.62 -1.43
C ALA A 353 11.92 -9.51 -0.36
N ALA A 354 12.45 -9.84 0.82
CA ALA A 354 12.68 -8.89 1.90
C ALA A 354 13.78 -7.86 1.57
N SER A 355 14.70 -8.20 0.66
CA SER A 355 15.83 -7.34 0.27
C SER A 355 15.42 -6.10 -0.53
N ILE A 356 14.15 -5.99 -0.94
CA ILE A 356 13.61 -4.83 -1.67
C ILE A 356 13.53 -3.58 -0.79
N GLY A 357 13.43 -3.74 0.54
CA GLY A 357 13.32 -2.62 1.47
C GLY A 357 13.81 -2.98 2.87
N ASP A 358 13.24 -2.32 3.88
CA ASP A 358 13.48 -2.69 5.28
C ASP A 358 12.73 -4.00 5.59
N PRO A 359 13.42 -5.11 5.92
CA PRO A 359 12.79 -6.38 6.23
C PRO A 359 11.78 -6.25 7.38
N GLU A 360 12.10 -5.45 8.42
CA GLU A 360 11.23 -5.29 9.58
C GLU A 360 9.91 -4.57 9.26
N ARG A 361 9.81 -3.95 8.07
CA ARG A 361 8.61 -3.29 7.54
C ARG A 361 8.09 -3.94 6.25
N THR A 362 8.53 -5.16 5.95
CA THR A 362 8.12 -5.89 4.75
C THR A 362 7.21 -7.06 5.11
N LEU A 363 6.04 -7.12 4.47
CA LEU A 363 5.10 -8.23 4.58
C LEU A 363 5.18 -9.02 3.26
N ILE A 364 5.37 -10.33 3.36
CA ILE A 364 5.52 -11.22 2.21
C ILE A 364 4.30 -12.14 2.13
N ARG A 365 3.63 -12.14 0.99
CA ARG A 365 2.74 -13.24 0.59
C ARG A 365 3.56 -14.19 -0.27
N LEU A 366 3.75 -15.42 0.18
CA LEU A 366 4.53 -16.43 -0.52
C LEU A 366 3.59 -17.44 -1.18
N ASP A 367 3.58 -17.45 -2.50
CA ASP A 367 2.86 -18.43 -3.31
C ASP A 367 3.77 -19.62 -3.59
N VAL A 368 3.55 -20.70 -2.87
CA VAL A 368 4.33 -21.94 -3.02
C VAL A 368 3.68 -22.79 -4.10
N THR A 369 4.39 -23.02 -5.19
CA THR A 369 3.89 -23.73 -6.39
C THR A 369 4.77 -24.94 -6.69
N GLY A 370 4.38 -25.75 -7.67
CA GLY A 370 5.15 -26.91 -8.09
C GLY A 370 4.63 -28.22 -7.50
N ALA A 371 5.24 -29.32 -7.92
CA ALA A 371 4.77 -30.66 -7.62
C ALA A 371 5.59 -31.31 -6.49
N LEU A 372 4.92 -31.69 -5.40
CA LEU A 372 5.53 -32.37 -4.24
C LEU A 372 5.13 -33.84 -4.18
N ASP A 373 6.07 -34.72 -3.83
CA ASP A 373 5.72 -36.11 -3.50
C ASP A 373 4.80 -36.14 -2.27
N CYS A 374 3.85 -37.08 -2.22
CA CYS A 374 2.96 -37.26 -1.08
C CYS A 374 3.66 -37.53 0.25
N SER A 375 4.93 -37.96 0.24
CA SER A 375 5.75 -38.12 1.44
C SER A 375 6.34 -36.80 1.96
N VAL A 376 6.28 -35.72 1.19
CA VAL A 376 6.82 -34.41 1.55
C VAL A 376 5.66 -33.47 1.90
N GLY A 377 5.43 -33.27 3.20
CA GLY A 377 4.42 -32.33 3.66
C GLY A 377 4.89 -30.88 3.57
N LEU A 378 3.96 -29.98 3.20
CA LEU A 378 4.12 -28.53 3.34
C LEU A 378 3.43 -28.07 4.63
N ASP A 379 4.17 -28.03 5.73
CA ASP A 379 3.71 -27.35 6.95
C ASP A 379 3.86 -25.83 6.76
N THR A 380 2.75 -25.18 6.39
CA THR A 380 2.70 -23.74 6.16
C THR A 380 3.06 -22.93 7.41
N ILE A 381 2.78 -23.43 8.62
CA ILE A 381 3.10 -22.73 9.87
C ILE A 381 4.60 -22.72 10.08
N THR A 382 5.26 -23.87 9.91
CA THR A 382 6.72 -23.96 9.98
C THR A 382 7.38 -23.13 8.89
N VAL A 383 6.89 -23.18 7.65
CA VAL A 383 7.42 -22.37 6.55
C VAL A 383 7.27 -20.87 6.83
N GLU A 384 6.10 -20.42 7.31
CA GLU A 384 5.87 -19.02 7.68
C GLU A 384 6.84 -18.57 8.78
N ALA A 385 7.00 -19.38 9.83
CA ALA A 385 7.86 -19.05 10.97
C ALA A 385 9.34 -19.00 10.57
N GLU A 386 9.86 -20.06 9.94
CA GLU A 386 11.26 -20.16 9.53
C GLU A 386 11.63 -19.12 8.48
N SER A 387 10.76 -18.93 7.47
CA SER A 387 11.02 -17.94 6.43
C SER A 387 11.00 -16.53 7.00
N ARG A 388 10.10 -16.22 7.95
CA ARG A 388 10.06 -14.91 8.64
C ARG A 388 11.33 -14.69 9.45
N ASP A 389 11.70 -15.64 10.29
CA ASP A 389 12.84 -15.48 11.22
C ASP A 389 14.18 -15.39 10.49
N ARG A 390 14.35 -16.15 9.40
CA ARG A 390 15.59 -16.13 8.60
C ARG A 390 15.66 -14.97 7.60
N SER A 391 14.53 -14.45 7.12
CA SER A 391 14.50 -13.27 6.24
C SER A 391 14.47 -11.93 6.99
N GLY A 392 14.06 -11.94 8.26
CA GLY A 392 13.81 -10.73 9.04
C GLY A 392 12.53 -9.99 8.62
N ALA A 393 11.70 -10.57 7.75
CA ALA A 393 10.45 -9.97 7.31
C ALA A 393 9.50 -9.74 8.50
N ALA A 394 8.69 -8.67 8.44
CA ALA A 394 7.70 -8.37 9.46
C ALA A 394 6.61 -9.44 9.55
N LEU A 395 6.27 -10.05 8.41
CA LEU A 395 5.28 -11.11 8.27
C LEU A 395 5.57 -11.91 7.00
N VAL A 396 5.42 -13.23 7.08
CA VAL A 396 5.32 -14.11 5.92
C VAL A 396 3.96 -14.81 6.03
N LYS A 397 3.19 -14.80 4.93
CA LYS A 397 1.95 -15.55 4.78
C LYS A 397 2.02 -16.45 3.56
N VAL A 398 1.86 -17.75 3.78
CA VAL A 398 1.98 -18.75 2.73
C VAL A 398 0.61 -19.00 2.13
N ARG A 399 0.57 -19.03 0.79
CA ARG A 399 -0.51 -19.67 0.03
C ARG A 399 0.07 -20.93 -0.59
N ASP A 400 -0.46 -22.06 -0.13
CA ASP A 400 -0.12 -23.34 -0.73
C ASP A 400 -0.90 -23.53 -2.04
N LEU A 401 -0.17 -23.43 -3.15
CA LEU A 401 -0.64 -23.66 -4.51
C LEU A 401 0.09 -24.86 -5.13
N THR A 402 0.65 -25.74 -4.30
CA THR A 402 1.35 -26.95 -4.76
C THR A 402 0.35 -27.98 -5.28
N THR A 403 0.83 -28.82 -6.19
CA THR A 403 0.14 -30.03 -6.64
C THR A 403 0.93 -31.25 -6.16
N HIS A 404 0.31 -32.43 -6.18
CA HIS A 404 1.08 -33.66 -5.93
C HIS A 404 1.77 -34.13 -7.21
N ALA A 405 3.06 -34.42 -7.09
CA ALA A 405 3.84 -35.16 -8.08
C ALA A 405 3.52 -36.67 -8.04
N ALA A 406 2.29 -37.04 -7.66
CA ALA A 406 1.89 -38.43 -7.64
C ALA A 406 1.71 -38.91 -9.09
N ASP A 407 2.44 -39.96 -9.48
CA ASP A 407 2.05 -40.75 -10.64
C ASP A 407 0.74 -41.47 -10.31
N LEU A 408 -0.37 -40.78 -10.54
CA LEU A 408 -1.72 -41.29 -10.27
C LEU A 408 -1.99 -42.58 -11.04
N VAL A 409 -1.31 -42.82 -12.17
CA VAL A 409 -1.42 -44.06 -12.94
C VAL A 409 -0.74 -45.20 -12.18
N ALA A 410 0.50 -45.00 -11.74
CA ALA A 410 1.21 -46.00 -10.95
C ALA A 410 0.51 -46.29 -9.61
N LEU A 411 0.01 -45.26 -8.92
CA LEU A 411 -0.76 -45.43 -7.68
C LEU A 411 -2.10 -46.13 -7.95
N ALA A 412 -2.79 -45.81 -9.05
CA ALA A 412 -4.03 -46.47 -9.44
C ALA A 412 -3.82 -47.95 -9.77
N ASP A 413 -2.63 -48.38 -10.17
CA ASP A 413 -2.32 -49.80 -10.43
C ASP A 413 -2.06 -50.59 -9.14
N GLU A 414 -1.91 -49.93 -7.99
CA GLU A 414 -1.72 -50.60 -6.71
C GLU A 414 -2.96 -51.40 -6.30
N ARG A 415 -2.72 -52.64 -5.84
CA ARG A 415 -3.72 -53.47 -5.16
C ARG A 415 -3.77 -53.15 -3.66
N SER A 416 -3.91 -51.87 -3.35
CA SER A 416 -3.91 -51.31 -1.99
C SER A 416 -5.17 -50.45 -1.76
N ALA A 417 -5.44 -50.08 -0.51
CA ALA A 417 -6.47 -49.09 -0.18
C ALA A 417 -6.16 -47.74 -0.85
N ARG A 418 -4.87 -47.38 -0.93
CA ARG A 418 -4.37 -46.21 -1.66
C ARG A 418 -4.71 -46.26 -3.14
N GLY A 419 -4.44 -47.38 -3.82
CA GLY A 419 -4.78 -47.50 -5.25
C GLY A 419 -6.29 -47.52 -5.50
N ALA A 420 -7.09 -48.11 -4.61
CA ALA A 420 -8.55 -48.04 -4.70
C ALA A 420 -9.08 -46.61 -4.53
N PHE A 421 -8.52 -45.85 -3.59
CA PHE A 421 -8.86 -44.45 -3.38
C PHE A 421 -8.50 -43.59 -4.61
N VAL A 422 -7.29 -43.73 -5.15
CA VAL A 422 -6.84 -42.98 -6.34
C VAL A 422 -7.77 -43.24 -7.54
N ARG A 423 -8.10 -44.51 -7.83
CA ARG A 423 -9.03 -44.84 -8.93
C ARG A 423 -10.39 -44.15 -8.76
N ALA A 424 -10.93 -44.13 -7.54
CA ALA A 424 -12.21 -43.49 -7.25
C ALA A 424 -12.14 -41.96 -7.38
N ALA A 425 -11.11 -41.34 -6.80
CA ALA A 425 -10.92 -39.90 -6.83
C ALA A 425 -10.62 -39.38 -8.26
N THR A 426 -9.80 -40.08 -9.04
CA THR A 426 -9.55 -39.73 -10.45
C THR A 426 -10.82 -39.85 -11.30
N ALA A 427 -11.64 -40.87 -11.07
CA ALA A 427 -12.94 -41.00 -11.76
C ALA A 427 -13.89 -39.85 -11.40
N ALA A 428 -13.91 -39.42 -10.14
CA ALA A 428 -14.69 -38.26 -9.71
C ALA A 428 -14.19 -36.96 -10.36
N LEU A 429 -12.87 -36.73 -10.40
CA LEU A 429 -12.26 -35.57 -11.06
C LEU A 429 -12.58 -35.50 -12.56
N GLN A 430 -12.64 -36.64 -13.25
CA GLN A 430 -13.03 -36.71 -14.66
C GLN A 430 -14.52 -36.38 -14.87
N ALA A 431 -15.36 -36.66 -13.88
CA ALA A 431 -16.80 -36.42 -13.91
C ALA A 431 -17.22 -35.05 -13.36
N ALA A 432 -16.28 -34.20 -12.92
CA ALA A 432 -16.56 -32.89 -12.35
C ALA A 432 -17.33 -31.98 -13.32
N ALA A 433 -18.40 -31.36 -12.83
CA ALA A 433 -19.32 -30.53 -13.62
C ALA A 433 -18.77 -29.14 -13.93
N ASP A 434 -17.96 -28.57 -13.03
CA ASP A 434 -17.35 -27.26 -13.18
C ASP A 434 -15.96 -27.17 -12.51
N ASP A 435 -15.30 -26.01 -12.68
CA ASP A 435 -13.95 -25.77 -12.15
C ASP A 435 -13.91 -25.70 -10.62
N ALA A 436 -15.02 -25.31 -9.96
CA ALA A 436 -15.08 -25.25 -8.50
C ALA A 436 -15.18 -26.65 -7.89
N GLU A 437 -16.01 -27.53 -8.48
CA GLU A 437 -16.09 -28.93 -8.11
C GLU A 437 -14.76 -29.66 -8.39
N ARG A 438 -14.12 -29.37 -9.53
CA ARG A 438 -12.80 -29.92 -9.85
C ARG A 438 -11.75 -29.53 -8.81
N ALA A 439 -11.71 -28.27 -8.38
CA ALA A 439 -10.77 -27.82 -7.35
C ALA A 439 -11.00 -28.52 -6.00
N LEU A 440 -12.27 -28.66 -5.60
CA LEU A 440 -12.65 -29.38 -4.37
C LEU A 440 -12.20 -30.85 -4.41
N LEU A 441 -12.39 -31.52 -5.55
CA LEU A 441 -12.01 -32.92 -5.72
C LEU A 441 -10.48 -33.11 -5.77
N ASP A 442 -9.74 -32.13 -6.28
CA ASP A 442 -8.28 -32.14 -6.28
C ASP A 442 -7.74 -32.04 -4.84
N ASP A 443 -8.33 -31.16 -4.03
CA ASP A 443 -8.05 -31.05 -2.60
C ASP A 443 -8.39 -32.36 -1.85
N ALA A 444 -9.53 -32.98 -2.17
CA ALA A 444 -9.92 -34.26 -1.58
C ALA A 444 -8.94 -35.39 -1.95
N LEU A 445 -8.48 -35.45 -3.20
CA LEU A 445 -7.46 -36.40 -3.65
C LEU A 445 -6.15 -36.19 -2.90
N ARG A 446 -5.70 -34.94 -2.73
CA ARG A 446 -4.54 -34.57 -1.91
C ARG A 446 -4.66 -35.12 -0.49
N TYR A 447 -5.71 -34.71 0.23
CA TYR A 447 -5.84 -35.04 1.65
C TYR A 447 -5.97 -36.54 1.88
N GLY A 448 -6.66 -37.25 0.99
CA GLY A 448 -6.74 -38.70 1.07
C GLY A 448 -5.41 -39.39 0.84
N LEU A 449 -4.57 -38.89 -0.08
CA LEU A 449 -3.22 -39.42 -0.30
C LEU A 449 -2.29 -39.17 0.89
N GLU A 450 -2.32 -37.97 1.48
CA GLU A 450 -1.58 -37.64 2.69
C GLU A 450 -1.98 -38.54 3.87
N ALA A 451 -3.29 -38.70 4.11
CA ALA A 451 -3.81 -39.57 5.15
C ALA A 451 -3.36 -41.04 4.98
N LEU A 452 -3.38 -41.54 3.74
CA LEU A 452 -3.00 -42.92 3.42
C LEU A 452 -1.47 -43.12 3.46
N ALA A 453 -0.68 -42.06 3.33
CA ALA A 453 0.76 -42.07 3.57
C ALA A 453 1.13 -41.99 5.07
N GLY A 454 0.14 -41.79 5.95
CA GLY A 454 0.36 -41.61 7.39
C GLY A 454 0.85 -40.22 7.76
N ALA A 455 0.71 -39.24 6.86
CA ALA A 455 0.99 -37.84 7.15
C ALA A 455 -0.16 -37.19 7.95
N GLU A 456 0.17 -36.19 8.76
CA GLU A 456 -0.83 -35.35 9.41
C GLU A 456 -1.47 -34.44 8.36
N VAL A 457 -2.81 -34.50 8.23
CA VAL A 457 -3.54 -33.81 7.16
C VAL A 457 -3.82 -32.36 7.58
N GLY A 458 -3.26 -31.41 6.84
CA GLY A 458 -3.53 -29.98 7.00
C GLY A 458 -4.55 -29.48 5.97
N LEU A 459 -5.78 -29.19 6.39
CA LEU A 459 -6.78 -28.58 5.51
C LEU A 459 -6.37 -27.13 5.16
N ARG A 460 -6.57 -26.73 3.89
CA ARG A 460 -6.25 -25.40 3.33
C ARG A 460 -7.37 -24.41 3.63
#